data_AF-A0A3M6H3R1-F1
#
_entry.id   AF-A0A3M6H3R1-F1
#
_cell.length_a   1.000
_cell.length_b   1.000
_cell.length_c   1.000
_cell.angle_alpha   90.00
_cell.angle_beta   90.00
_cell.angle_gamma   90.00
#
_symmetry.space_group_name_H-M   'P 1'
#
loop_
_entity.id
_entity.type
_entity.pdbx_description
1 polymer ?
#
loop_
_entity_poly.entity_id
_entity_poly.type
_entity_poly.pdbx_seq_one_letter_code
_entity_poly.pdbx_strand_id
1 'polypeptide(L)'
;SDLTQLPEVFELSDEQFLSDFSEPDVIEPIEVVAPVAADDLSDDFLDSFMSDDAEFDLLDLEEPPLSQINQAQVLIEEGDLESAREILQQVIAESDEEHRRMARELLAGIS
;
A
#
# COMPACT_ATOMS: atom_id res chain seq x y z
N SER A 1 -13.80 40.59 -20.75
CA SER A 1 -13.45 40.38 -19.34
C SER A 1 -12.23 41.21 -19.02
N ASP A 2 -12.31 42.03 -17.99
CA ASP A 2 -11.19 42.83 -17.49
C ASP A 2 -10.58 42.07 -16.30
N LEU A 3 -9.35 41.58 -16.46
CA LEU A 3 -8.65 40.75 -15.48
C LEU A 3 -7.89 41.56 -14.42
N THR A 4 -8.03 42.90 -14.45
CA THR A 4 -7.33 43.80 -13.52
C THR A 4 -8.14 44.12 -12.27
N GLN A 5 -9.40 43.69 -12.20
CA GLN A 5 -10.26 43.90 -11.06
C GLN A 5 -10.25 42.63 -10.18
N LEU A 6 -9.73 42.76 -8.96
CA LEU A 6 -9.80 41.70 -7.96
C LEU A 6 -11.24 41.62 -7.42
N PRO A 7 -11.79 40.42 -7.23
CA PRO A 7 -13.12 40.23 -6.64
C PRO A 7 -13.15 40.71 -5.19
N GLU A 8 -14.30 41.20 -4.75
CA GLU A 8 -14.50 41.64 -3.36
C GLU A 8 -14.27 40.47 -2.40
N VAL A 9 -13.42 40.70 -1.40
CA VAL A 9 -13.16 39.74 -0.31
C VAL A 9 -14.12 40.05 0.82
N PHE A 10 -15.01 39.11 1.13
CA PHE A 10 -15.88 39.18 2.30
C PHE A 10 -15.25 38.37 3.44
N GLU A 11 -15.15 38.99 4.62
CA GLU A 11 -14.79 38.28 5.86
C GLU A 11 -16.00 37.44 6.30
N LEU A 12 -15.86 36.12 6.26
CA LEU A 12 -16.83 35.20 6.86
C LEU A 12 -16.62 35.23 8.38
N SER A 13 -17.66 35.57 9.14
CA SER A 13 -17.60 35.56 10.61
C SER A 13 -17.32 34.13 11.09
N ASP A 14 -16.29 33.94 11.92
CA ASP A 14 -15.89 32.64 12.50
C ASP A 14 -17.03 31.93 13.26
N GLU A 15 -18.07 32.68 13.64
CA GLU A 15 -19.26 32.17 14.32
C GLU A 15 -20.09 31.19 13.46
N GLN A 16 -20.03 31.27 12.13
CA GLN A 16 -20.72 30.31 11.25
C GLN A 16 -20.02 28.94 11.19
N PHE A 17 -18.72 28.88 11.51
CA PHE A 17 -17.96 27.62 11.52
C PHE A 17 -18.20 26.80 12.80
N LEU A 18 -18.51 27.47 13.91
CA LEU A 18 -18.60 26.83 15.23
C LEU A 18 -20.02 26.33 15.56
N SER A 19 -21.04 26.74 14.79
CA SER A 19 -22.42 26.30 15.03
C SER A 19 -22.65 24.82 14.76
N ASP A 20 -21.90 24.20 13.83
CA ASP A 20 -22.02 22.78 13.46
C ASP A 20 -21.37 21.84 14.51
N PHE A 21 -20.38 22.33 15.26
CA PHE A 21 -19.68 21.58 16.32
C PHE A 21 -20.30 21.77 17.71
N SER A 22 -21.30 22.65 17.85
CA SER A 22 -21.92 22.98 19.14
C SER A 22 -23.06 22.04 19.51
N GLU A 23 -23.52 21.20 18.58
CA GLU A 23 -24.50 20.17 18.85
C GLU A 23 -23.80 18.97 19.51
N PRO A 24 -24.25 18.52 20.70
CA PRO A 24 -23.72 17.30 21.28
C PRO A 24 -24.20 16.13 20.43
N ASP A 25 -23.37 15.70 19.47
CA ASP A 25 -23.53 14.40 18.83
C ASP A 25 -23.59 13.34 19.93
N VAL A 26 -24.76 12.72 20.08
CA VAL A 26 -24.93 11.54 20.93
C VAL A 26 -24.20 10.42 20.20
N ILE A 27 -22.90 10.31 20.45
CA ILE A 27 -22.09 9.21 19.96
C ILE A 27 -22.64 7.95 20.64
N GLU A 28 -23.40 7.14 19.90
CA GLU A 28 -23.79 5.83 20.39
C GLU A 28 -22.52 5.04 20.72
N PRO A 29 -22.44 4.40 21.89
CA PRO A 29 -21.25 3.65 22.27
C PRO A 29 -21.05 2.51 21.26
N ILE A 30 -19.95 2.58 20.52
CA ILE A 30 -19.50 1.50 19.64
C ILE A 30 -19.33 0.25 20.52
N GLU A 31 -20.03 -0.82 20.18
CA GLU A 31 -19.91 -2.11 20.88
C GLU A 31 -18.51 -2.67 20.62
N VAL A 32 -17.61 -2.50 21.60
CA VAL A 32 -16.27 -3.07 21.54
C VAL A 32 -16.40 -4.58 21.71
N VAL A 33 -16.35 -5.30 20.59
CA VAL A 33 -16.25 -6.78 20.60
C VAL A 33 -14.97 -7.14 21.34
N ALA A 34 -15.10 -7.80 22.49
CA ALA A 34 -13.95 -8.26 23.25
C ALA A 34 -13.12 -9.22 22.38
N PRO A 35 -11.77 -9.15 22.43
CA PRO A 35 -10.95 -10.16 21.78
C PRO A 35 -11.37 -11.52 22.32
N VAL A 36 -11.63 -12.47 21.41
CA VAL A 36 -11.88 -13.86 21.77
C VAL A 36 -10.73 -14.31 22.68
N ALA A 37 -11.08 -14.82 23.86
CA ALA A 37 -10.07 -15.27 24.82
C ALA A 37 -9.20 -16.32 24.12
N ALA A 38 -7.88 -16.28 24.35
CA ALA A 38 -6.92 -17.23 23.79
C ALA A 38 -7.24 -18.71 24.11
N ASP A 39 -8.20 -18.95 25.00
CA ASP A 39 -8.70 -20.26 25.44
C ASP A 39 -9.67 -20.92 24.43
N ASP A 40 -10.13 -20.19 23.41
CA ASP A 40 -11.02 -20.71 22.35
C ASP A 40 -10.26 -21.05 21.06
N LEU A 41 -8.94 -20.84 21.05
CA LEU A 41 -8.06 -21.28 19.98
C LEU A 41 -7.63 -22.71 20.30
N SER A 42 -8.19 -23.69 19.58
CA SER A 42 -7.80 -25.09 19.78
C SER A 42 -6.33 -25.30 19.43
N ASP A 43 -5.67 -26.21 20.15
CA ASP A 43 -4.29 -26.63 19.81
C ASP A 43 -4.20 -27.14 18.37
N ASP A 44 -5.24 -27.78 17.84
CA ASP A 44 -5.32 -28.17 16.41
C ASP A 44 -5.30 -26.96 15.45
N PHE A 45 -5.88 -25.83 15.84
CA PHE A 45 -5.85 -24.59 15.04
C PHE A 45 -4.46 -23.94 15.11
N LEU A 46 -3.85 -23.93 16.30
CA LEU A 46 -2.50 -23.39 16.49
C LEU A 46 -1.44 -24.28 15.82
N ASP A 47 -1.59 -25.60 15.89
CA ASP A 47 -0.72 -26.57 15.24
C ASP A 47 -0.88 -26.54 13.72
N SER A 48 -2.09 -26.29 13.20
CA SER A 48 -2.30 -26.06 11.76
C SER A 48 -1.70 -24.74 11.27
N PHE A 49 -1.48 -23.75 12.15
CA PHE A 49 -0.79 -22.50 11.82
C PHE A 49 0.73 -22.62 11.98
N MET A 50 1.19 -23.41 12.96
CA MET A 50 2.61 -23.66 13.25
C MET A 50 3.19 -24.78 12.38
N SER A 51 2.36 -25.59 11.73
CA SER A 51 2.80 -26.58 10.76
C SER A 51 3.43 -25.85 9.56
N ASP A 52 4.69 -26.17 9.29
CA ASP A 52 5.52 -25.65 8.19
C ASP A 52 4.90 -25.86 6.79
N ASP A 53 3.82 -26.66 6.70
CA ASP A 53 3.00 -26.86 5.49
C ASP A 53 2.00 -25.72 5.25
N ALA A 54 1.77 -24.84 6.22
CA ALA A 54 1.10 -23.56 6.03
C ALA A 54 2.15 -22.53 5.60
N GLU A 55 2.80 -22.80 4.46
CA GLU A 55 3.34 -21.72 3.65
C GLU A 55 2.17 -20.75 3.44
N PHE A 56 2.21 -19.61 4.13
CA PHE A 56 1.44 -18.44 3.72
C PHE A 56 1.59 -18.39 2.21
N ASP A 57 0.48 -18.47 1.49
CA ASP A 57 0.44 -18.52 0.04
C ASP A 57 0.84 -17.14 -0.55
N LEU A 58 2.07 -16.73 -0.23
CA LEU A 58 2.86 -15.68 -0.83
C LEU A 58 3.39 -16.14 -2.18
N LEU A 59 3.26 -17.43 -2.51
CA LEU A 59 3.75 -18.02 -3.74
C LEU A 59 2.74 -17.93 -4.90
N ASP A 60 1.42 -17.80 -4.64
CA ASP A 60 0.41 -17.64 -5.72
C ASP A 60 -0.20 -16.23 -5.83
N LEU A 61 0.23 -15.27 -5.02
CA LEU A 61 -0.01 -13.86 -5.35
C LEU A 61 1.01 -13.47 -6.42
N GLU A 62 0.62 -13.54 -7.70
CA GLU A 62 1.34 -12.85 -8.78
C GLU A 62 1.61 -11.42 -8.32
N GLU A 63 2.84 -11.17 -7.87
CA GLU A 63 3.21 -9.84 -7.43
C GLU A 63 3.04 -8.91 -8.61
N PRO A 64 2.31 -7.80 -8.44
CA PRO A 64 2.08 -6.90 -9.55
C PRO A 64 3.44 -6.46 -10.12
N PRO A 65 3.58 -6.32 -11.44
CA PRO A 65 4.84 -5.98 -12.10
C PRO A 65 5.61 -4.82 -11.46
N LEU A 66 4.88 -3.84 -10.91
CA LEU A 66 5.44 -2.70 -10.22
C LEU A 66 6.10 -3.05 -8.88
N SER A 67 5.57 -4.03 -8.13
CA SER A 67 6.17 -4.53 -6.89
C SER A 67 7.56 -5.13 -7.16
N GLN A 68 7.63 -6.01 -8.16
CA GLN A 68 8.88 -6.63 -8.61
C GLN A 68 9.91 -5.57 -9.08
N ILE A 69 9.46 -4.54 -9.82
CA ILE A 69 10.32 -3.41 -10.22
C ILE A 69 10.86 -2.63 -9.01
N ASN A 70 10.05 -2.41 -7.98
CA ASN A 70 10.48 -1.72 -6.76
C ASN A 70 11.45 -2.59 -5.95
N GLN A 71 11.19 -3.90 -5.85
CA GLN A 71 12.09 -4.85 -5.20
C GLN A 71 13.46 -4.87 -5.89
N ALA A 72 13.47 -4.92 -7.23
CA ALA A 72 14.72 -4.86 -7.99
C ALA A 72 15.51 -3.57 -7.72
N GLN A 73 14.85 -2.42 -7.57
CA GLN A 73 15.53 -1.17 -7.22
C GLN A 73 16.18 -1.24 -5.84
N VAL A 74 15.51 -1.80 -4.84
CA VAL A 74 16.10 -2.00 -3.50
C VAL A 74 17.33 -2.92 -3.58
N LEU A 75 17.25 -4.03 -4.32
CA LEU A 75 18.39 -4.93 -4.52
C LEU A 75 19.59 -4.24 -5.19
N ILE A 76 19.34 -3.32 -6.14
CA ILE A 76 20.38 -2.51 -6.77
C ILE A 76 21.04 -1.59 -5.74
N GLU A 77 20.26 -0.95 -4.87
CA GLU A 77 20.77 -0.10 -3.78
C GLU A 77 21.60 -0.89 -2.76
N GLU A 78 21.21 -2.14 -2.49
CA GLU A 78 21.93 -3.06 -1.62
C GLU A 78 23.18 -3.67 -2.29
N GLY A 79 23.33 -3.50 -3.60
CA GLY A 79 24.46 -3.99 -4.39
C GLY A 79 24.30 -5.43 -4.91
N ASP A 80 23.13 -6.04 -4.72
CA ASP A 80 22.80 -7.35 -5.29
C ASP A 80 22.24 -7.21 -6.72
N LEU A 81 23.16 -6.97 -7.65
CA LEU A 81 22.82 -6.76 -9.06
C LEU A 81 22.34 -8.04 -9.77
N GLU A 82 22.77 -9.22 -9.33
CA GLU A 82 22.39 -10.48 -9.98
C GLU A 82 20.91 -10.78 -9.71
N SER A 83 20.49 -10.72 -8.44
CA SER A 83 19.09 -10.91 -8.04
C SER A 83 18.18 -9.85 -8.66
N ALA A 84 18.62 -8.57 -8.67
CA ALA A 84 17.88 -7.51 -9.36
C ALA A 84 17.70 -7.81 -10.86
N ARG A 85 18.72 -8.37 -11.51
CA ARG A 85 18.68 -8.68 -12.94
C ARG A 85 17.68 -9.77 -13.27
N GLU A 86 17.61 -10.82 -12.44
CA GLU A 86 16.65 -11.92 -12.61
C GLU A 86 15.21 -11.41 -12.52
N ILE A 87 14.91 -10.62 -11.49
CA ILE A 87 13.56 -10.04 -11.29
C ILE A 87 13.17 -9.14 -12.47
N LEU A 88 14.07 -8.24 -12.91
CA LEU A 88 13.78 -7.35 -14.05
C LEU A 88 13.59 -8.12 -15.36
N GLN A 89 14.29 -9.25 -15.56
CA GLN A 89 14.07 -10.12 -16.73
C GLN A 89 12.71 -10.80 -16.69
N GLN A 90 12.26 -11.21 -15.51
CA GLN A 90 10.93 -11.79 -15.32
C GLN A 90 9.82 -10.78 -15.62
N VAL A 91 9.94 -9.56 -15.10
CA VAL A 91 9.03 -8.44 -15.45
C VAL A 91 9.01 -8.20 -16.97
N ILE A 92 10.16 -8.29 -17.64
CA ILE A 92 10.24 -8.12 -19.11
C ILE A 92 9.51 -9.24 -19.87
N ALA A 93 9.45 -10.45 -19.32
CA ALA A 93 8.79 -11.58 -19.95
C ALA A 93 7.27 -11.56 -19.73
N GLU A 94 6.83 -11.18 -18.53
CA GLU A 94 5.46 -11.42 -18.05
C GLU A 94 4.56 -10.18 -18.09
N SER A 95 5.13 -8.96 -18.17
CA SER A 95 4.36 -7.71 -17.98
C SER A 95 4.02 -6.94 -19.26
N ASP A 96 3.14 -5.94 -19.11
CA ASP A 96 2.77 -5.00 -20.18
C ASP A 96 3.93 -4.11 -20.66
N GLU A 97 3.77 -3.50 -21.84
CA GLU A 97 4.84 -2.70 -22.49
C GLU A 97 5.40 -1.57 -21.61
N GLU A 98 4.57 -0.91 -20.79
CA GLU A 98 5.06 0.13 -19.86
C GLU A 98 6.02 -0.44 -18.81
N HIS A 99 5.65 -1.54 -18.15
CA HIS A 99 6.48 -2.21 -17.16
C HIS A 99 7.75 -2.81 -17.79
N ARG A 100 7.64 -3.40 -18.99
CA ARG A 100 8.79 -3.91 -19.73
C ARG A 100 9.77 -2.80 -20.09
N ARG A 101 9.27 -1.61 -20.46
CA ARG A 101 10.12 -0.45 -20.74
C ARG A 101 10.86 0.02 -19.48
N MET A 102 10.17 0.15 -18.36
CA MET A 102 10.79 0.53 -17.08
C MET A 102 11.86 -0.48 -16.66
N ALA A 103 11.56 -1.78 -16.74
CA ALA A 103 12.51 -2.82 -16.39
C ALA A 103 13.75 -2.85 -17.29
N ARG A 104 13.58 -2.57 -18.60
CA ARG A 104 14.72 -2.41 -19.53
C ARG A 104 15.59 -1.21 -19.21
N GLU A 105 14.98 -0.08 -18.82
CA GLU A 105 15.72 1.13 -18.44
C GLU A 105 16.58 0.87 -17.19
N LEU A 106 15.99 0.22 -16.18
CA LEU A 106 16.72 -0.18 -14.97
C LEU A 106 17.84 -1.18 -15.29
N LEU A 107 17.59 -2.20 -16.10
CA LEU A 107 18.62 -3.15 -16.53
C LEU A 107 19.78 -2.48 -17.26
N ALA A 108 19.50 -1.50 -18.12
CA ALA A 108 20.54 -0.74 -18.81
C ALA A 108 21.35 0.16 -17.87
N GLY A 109 20.77 0.55 -16.72
CA GLY A 109 21.45 1.33 -15.69
C GLY A 109 22.45 0.52 -14.85
N ILE A 110 22.28 -0.81 -14.78
CA ILE A 110 23.12 -1.71 -13.99
C ILE A 110 24.01 -2.65 -14.82
N SER A 111 23.91 -2.61 -16.16
CA SER A 111 24.70 -3.42 -17.09
C SER A 111 26.11 -2.89 -17.33
#